data_AF-A0A8H8JIF4-F1
#
_entry.id   AF-A0A8H8JIF4-F1
#
_cell.length_a   1.000
_cell.length_b   1.000
_cell.length_c   1.000
_cell.angle_alpha   90.00
_cell.angle_beta   90.00
_cell.angle_gamma   90.00
#
_symmetry.space_group_name_H-M   'P 1'
#
loop_
_entity.id
_entity.type
_entity.pdbx_description
1 polymer ?
#
loop_
_entity_poly.entity_id
_entity_poly.type
_entity_poly.pdbx_seq_one_letter_code
_entity_poly.pdbx_strand_id
1 'polypeptide(L)'
;MCLHKLLATDSINNQIINSDLPAHIRRFVVRHSSIHSPLPWEAMAELWGFAYGEQGADGEIIFVGKDAGGFNVGSAFIRDILTPAELDLQPAEDEDEGELAWDAEQYTPPPLTVLISLAHPLSKHLPFFPPTITHLALVASPLDPDTTPRAMMSKLSGTLHLLEALDLSCNPWLGEYSAVFLEIYESKNGPVHEALTSVDWSKKWPRLRAIAFINCPNLSEEDLVIHTINSRRNWEKSIQIDFA
;
A
#
# COMPACT_ATOMS: atom_id res chain seq x y z
N MET A 1 -0.04 4.82 -23.43
CA MET A 1 -0.80 6.02 -23.84
C MET A 1 -2.26 5.77 -24.26
N CYS A 2 -2.66 4.54 -24.64
CA CYS A 2 -4.05 4.24 -25.01
C CYS A 2 -4.97 3.94 -23.82
N LEU A 3 -4.48 3.29 -22.76
CA LEU A 3 -5.32 2.89 -21.63
C LEU A 3 -5.81 4.07 -20.79
N HIS A 4 -4.98 5.08 -20.57
CA HIS A 4 -5.37 6.29 -19.82
C HIS A 4 -6.48 7.07 -20.53
N LYS A 5 -6.52 7.07 -21.87
CA LYS A 5 -7.62 7.65 -22.66
C LYS A 5 -8.87 6.78 -22.63
N LEU A 6 -8.70 5.46 -22.57
CA LEU A 6 -9.79 4.50 -22.41
C LEU A 6 -10.47 4.66 -21.03
N LEU A 7 -9.65 4.80 -19.97
CA LEU A 7 -10.10 4.99 -18.59
C LEU A 7 -10.71 6.36 -18.33
N ALA A 8 -10.24 7.40 -19.02
CA ALA A 8 -10.74 8.78 -18.86
C ALA A 8 -12.04 9.07 -19.62
N THR A 9 -12.53 8.15 -20.46
CA THR A 9 -13.86 8.32 -21.07
C THR A 9 -14.93 7.83 -20.11
N ASP A 10 -15.88 8.72 -19.74
CA ASP A 10 -17.05 8.48 -18.85
C ASP A 10 -17.91 7.24 -19.22
N SER A 11 -17.64 6.62 -20.37
CA SER A 11 -18.30 5.41 -20.87
C SER A 11 -17.87 4.10 -20.20
N ILE A 12 -16.87 4.11 -19.31
CA ILE A 12 -16.54 2.93 -18.47
C ILE A 12 -17.48 2.77 -17.27
N ASN A 13 -18.45 3.66 -17.10
CA ASN A 13 -19.55 3.44 -16.18
C ASN A 13 -20.45 2.29 -16.69
N ASN A 14 -20.18 1.08 -16.18
CA ASN A 14 -21.04 -0.11 -16.06
C ASN A 14 -21.17 -1.11 -17.22
N GLN A 15 -20.63 -0.87 -18.43
CA GLN A 15 -20.85 -1.81 -19.57
C GLN A 15 -19.59 -2.43 -20.19
N ILE A 16 -18.38 -1.93 -19.90
CA ILE A 16 -17.15 -2.34 -20.62
C ILE A 16 -16.13 -3.03 -19.70
N ILE A 17 -16.46 -3.23 -18.42
CA ILE A 17 -15.75 -4.16 -17.55
C ILE A 17 -16.21 -5.57 -17.90
N ASN A 18 -15.86 -6.00 -19.11
CA ASN A 18 -16.24 -7.30 -19.60
C ASN A 18 -15.24 -8.33 -19.08
N SER A 19 -15.73 -9.46 -18.58
CA SER A 19 -14.94 -10.62 -18.15
C SER A 19 -13.96 -11.14 -19.23
N ASP A 20 -14.13 -10.68 -20.48
CA ASP A 20 -13.29 -10.96 -21.64
C ASP A 20 -11.88 -10.34 -21.59
N LEU A 21 -11.62 -9.36 -20.72
CA LEU A 21 -10.27 -8.82 -20.56
C LEU A 21 -9.33 -9.90 -20.00
N PRO A 22 -8.14 -10.12 -20.59
CA PRO A 22 -7.14 -11.02 -20.01
C PRO A 22 -6.81 -10.63 -18.57
N ALA A 23 -6.62 -11.62 -17.69
CA ALA A 23 -6.40 -11.40 -16.25
C ALA A 23 -5.28 -10.38 -15.97
N HIS A 24 -4.17 -10.42 -16.73
CA HIS A 24 -3.08 -9.46 -16.57
C HIS A 24 -3.47 -8.01 -16.89
N ILE A 25 -4.37 -7.80 -17.86
CA ILE A 25 -4.90 -6.46 -18.19
C ILE A 25 -5.87 -6.00 -17.11
N ARG A 26 -6.74 -6.89 -16.60
CA ARG A 26 -7.64 -6.53 -15.50
C ARG A 26 -6.88 -6.12 -14.25
N ARG A 27 -5.83 -6.87 -13.88
CA ARG A 27 -4.92 -6.49 -12.79
C ARG A 27 -4.27 -5.14 -13.02
N PHE A 28 -3.78 -4.89 -14.23
CA PHE A 28 -3.20 -3.59 -14.57
C PHE A 28 -4.24 -2.46 -14.43
N VAL A 29 -5.47 -2.66 -14.92
CA VAL A 29 -6.56 -1.68 -14.81
C VAL A 29 -6.91 -1.43 -13.36
N VAL A 30 -7.08 -2.47 -12.55
CA VAL A 30 -7.40 -2.31 -11.13
C VAL A 30 -6.28 -1.55 -10.44
N ARG A 31 -5.01 -1.96 -10.58
CA ARG A 31 -3.86 -1.25 -10.01
C ARG A 31 -3.80 0.21 -10.45
N HIS A 32 -3.95 0.48 -11.75
CA HIS A 32 -3.93 1.83 -12.28
C HIS A 32 -5.11 2.66 -11.74
N SER A 33 -6.31 2.08 -11.68
CA SER A 33 -7.51 2.76 -11.19
C SER A 33 -7.44 3.02 -9.69
N SER A 34 -6.97 2.08 -8.88
CA SER A 34 -6.80 2.25 -7.44
C SER A 34 -5.85 3.40 -7.08
N ILE A 35 -4.93 3.77 -7.98
CA ILE A 35 -3.99 4.88 -7.77
C ILE A 35 -4.52 6.18 -8.39
N HIS A 36 -4.98 6.15 -9.65
CA HIS A 36 -5.23 7.37 -10.43
C HIS A 36 -6.70 7.78 -10.55
N SER A 37 -7.64 6.82 -10.48
CA SER A 37 -9.08 7.08 -10.60
C SER A 37 -9.84 5.90 -9.99
N PRO A 38 -10.02 5.91 -8.66
CA PRO A 38 -10.62 4.80 -7.95
C PRO A 38 -11.98 4.41 -8.54
N LEU A 39 -12.09 3.18 -9.02
CA LEU A 39 -13.37 2.60 -9.37
C LEU A 39 -14.13 2.24 -8.08
N PRO A 40 -15.48 2.26 -8.08
CA PRO A 40 -16.26 1.64 -7.00
C PRO A 40 -15.78 0.21 -6.76
N TRP A 41 -15.80 -0.24 -5.50
CA TRP A 41 -15.24 -1.54 -5.15
C TRP A 41 -15.92 -2.69 -5.90
N GLU A 42 -17.22 -2.63 -6.14
CA GLU A 42 -17.94 -3.67 -6.88
C GLU A 42 -17.33 -3.88 -8.28
N ALA A 43 -17.02 -2.77 -8.97
CA ALA A 43 -16.38 -2.80 -10.29
C ALA A 43 -14.92 -3.29 -10.20
N MET A 44 -14.19 -2.92 -9.15
CA MET A 44 -12.85 -3.43 -8.90
C MET A 44 -12.84 -4.93 -8.60
N ALA A 45 -13.75 -5.41 -7.75
CA ALA A 45 -13.87 -6.81 -7.37
C ALA A 45 -14.23 -7.69 -8.57
N GLU A 46 -15.13 -7.21 -9.43
CA GLU A 46 -15.47 -7.89 -10.68
C GLU A 46 -14.26 -7.99 -11.63
N LEU A 47 -13.50 -6.90 -11.80
CA LEU A 47 -12.26 -6.91 -12.59
C LEU A 47 -11.20 -7.84 -12.00
N TRP A 48 -11.01 -7.76 -10.69
CA TRP A 48 -9.98 -8.48 -9.97
C TRP A 48 -10.28 -9.97 -9.90
N GLY A 49 -11.57 -10.34 -9.83
CA GLY A 49 -12.05 -11.72 -9.78
C GLY A 49 -11.95 -12.37 -8.40
N PHE A 50 -11.81 -11.57 -7.33
CA PHE A 50 -11.73 -12.05 -5.95
C PHE A 50 -12.62 -11.24 -5.02
N ALA A 51 -12.97 -11.84 -3.88
CA ALA A 51 -13.69 -11.13 -2.83
C ALA A 51 -12.75 -10.15 -2.11
N TYR A 52 -13.34 -9.19 -1.38
CA TYR A 52 -12.61 -8.12 -0.69
C TYR A 52 -11.51 -8.66 0.22
N GLY A 53 -10.29 -8.13 0.08
CA GLY A 53 -9.16 -8.43 0.97
C GLY A 53 -8.50 -9.79 0.74
N GLU A 54 -8.90 -10.56 -0.26
CA GLU A 54 -8.17 -11.78 -0.61
C GLU A 54 -6.79 -11.43 -1.21
N GLN A 55 -5.78 -12.22 -0.85
CA GLN A 55 -4.47 -12.15 -1.49
C GLN A 55 -4.65 -12.52 -2.96
N GLY A 56 -4.45 -11.54 -3.84
CA GLY A 56 -4.43 -11.77 -5.27
C GLY A 56 -3.30 -12.71 -5.65
N ALA A 57 -3.38 -13.25 -6.87
CA ALA A 57 -2.28 -14.01 -7.43
C ALA A 57 -0.97 -13.19 -7.42
N ASP A 58 0.15 -13.86 -7.16
CA ASP A 58 1.51 -13.30 -7.12
C ASP A 58 1.85 -12.44 -5.87
N GLY A 59 1.08 -12.59 -4.80
CA GLY A 59 1.41 -12.00 -3.51
C GLY A 59 1.11 -10.50 -3.45
N GLU A 60 -0.03 -10.08 -3.99
CA GLU A 60 -0.51 -8.70 -3.97
C GLU A 60 -1.82 -8.60 -3.17
N ILE A 61 -1.96 -7.56 -2.35
CA ILE A 61 -3.21 -7.27 -1.61
C ILE A 61 -3.60 -5.81 -1.83
N ILE A 62 -4.90 -5.59 -2.05
CA ILE A 62 -5.50 -4.27 -2.15
C ILE A 62 -6.60 -4.12 -1.09
N PHE A 63 -6.44 -3.15 -0.19
CA PHE A 63 -7.48 -2.68 0.72
C PHE A 63 -8.11 -1.40 0.16
N VAL A 64 -9.44 -1.37 0.09
CA VAL A 64 -10.20 -0.19 -0.32
C VAL A 64 -11.13 0.23 0.80
N GLY A 65 -10.92 1.41 1.36
CA GLY A 65 -11.73 1.94 2.44
C GLY A 65 -13.11 2.36 1.95
N LYS A 66 -14.01 2.55 2.91
CA LYS A 66 -15.40 2.96 2.66
C LYS A 66 -15.50 4.24 1.83
N ASP A 67 -14.61 5.20 2.07
CA ASP A 67 -14.63 6.51 1.40
C ASP A 67 -14.21 6.43 -0.07
N ALA A 68 -13.57 5.33 -0.48
CA ALA A 68 -13.27 5.00 -1.88
C ALA A 68 -14.25 3.96 -2.47
N GLY A 69 -15.42 3.78 -1.85
CA GLY A 69 -16.45 2.85 -2.30
C GLY A 69 -16.21 1.40 -1.89
N GLY A 70 -15.24 1.12 -1.02
CA GLY A 70 -15.01 -0.21 -0.45
C GLY A 70 -15.80 -0.49 0.82
N PHE A 71 -15.37 -1.50 1.56
CA PHE A 71 -16.01 -1.92 2.80
C PHE A 71 -15.16 -1.57 4.03
N ASN A 72 -15.84 -1.46 5.18
CA ASN A 72 -15.13 -1.38 6.45
C ASN A 72 -14.72 -2.78 6.87
N VAL A 73 -13.42 -2.97 7.07
CA VAL A 73 -12.80 -4.27 7.31
C VAL A 73 -12.46 -4.37 8.78
N GLY A 74 -12.85 -5.47 9.40
CA GLY A 74 -12.49 -5.72 10.79
C GLY A 74 -10.97 -5.83 10.97
N SER A 75 -10.47 -5.28 12.07
CA SER A 75 -9.04 -5.34 12.42
C SER A 75 -8.51 -6.79 12.49
N ALA A 76 -9.33 -7.73 12.95
CA ALA A 76 -9.01 -9.16 12.97
C ALA A 76 -8.78 -9.70 11.55
N PHE A 77 -9.70 -9.42 10.62
CA PHE A 77 -9.59 -9.87 9.24
C PHE A 77 -8.34 -9.32 8.54
N ILE A 78 -8.01 -8.03 8.74
CA ILE A 78 -6.78 -7.44 8.20
C ILE A 78 -5.55 -8.18 8.75
N ARG A 79 -5.53 -8.46 10.07
CA ARG A 79 -4.42 -9.19 10.68
C ARG A 79 -4.30 -10.60 10.11
N ASP A 80 -5.41 -11.29 9.92
CA ASP A 80 -5.42 -12.67 9.41
C ASP A 80 -4.98 -12.73 7.94
N ILE A 81 -5.18 -11.67 7.16
CA ILE A 81 -4.63 -11.54 5.80
C ILE A 81 -3.14 -11.22 5.81
N LEU A 82 -2.72 -10.29 6.67
CA LEU A 82 -1.33 -9.81 6.71
C LEU A 82 -0.39 -10.78 7.41
N THR A 83 -0.92 -11.64 8.26
CA THR A 83 -0.17 -12.71 8.91
C THR A 83 -0.58 -13.99 8.21
N PRO A 84 0.22 -14.54 7.27
CA PRO A 84 -0.08 -15.85 6.73
C PRO A 84 -0.27 -16.77 7.93
N ALA A 85 -1.42 -17.45 8.01
CA ALA A 85 -1.56 -18.53 8.96
C ALA A 85 -0.35 -19.44 8.71
N GLU A 86 0.52 -19.60 9.72
CA GLU A 86 1.37 -20.77 9.76
C GLU A 86 0.41 -21.91 9.49
N LEU A 87 0.58 -22.61 8.37
CA LEU A 87 -0.28 -23.73 8.00
C LEU A 87 -0.43 -24.53 9.29
N ASP A 88 -1.63 -24.47 9.87
CA ASP A 88 -1.93 -25.15 11.10
C ASP A 88 -1.85 -26.60 10.66
N LEU A 89 -0.66 -27.18 10.80
CA LEU A 89 -0.37 -28.58 10.60
C LEU A 89 -1.11 -29.26 11.74
N GLN A 90 -2.45 -29.21 11.68
CA GLN A 90 -3.26 -30.12 12.45
C GLN A 90 -2.76 -31.48 12.04
N PRO A 91 -2.18 -32.26 12.98
CA PRO A 91 -1.91 -33.66 12.71
C PRO A 91 -3.26 -34.20 12.27
N ALA A 92 -3.37 -34.67 11.03
CA ALA A 92 -4.57 -35.36 10.61
C ALA A 92 -4.72 -36.53 11.59
N GLU A 93 -5.69 -36.45 12.50
CA GLU A 93 -6.05 -37.53 13.42
C GLU A 93 -6.81 -38.65 12.69
N ASP A 94 -6.56 -38.82 11.39
CA ASP A 94 -7.07 -39.93 10.61
C ASP A 94 -5.94 -40.94 10.43
N GLU A 95 -5.99 -41.95 11.28
CA GLU A 95 -5.36 -43.25 11.13
C GLU A 95 -5.75 -43.87 9.78
N ASP A 96 -5.01 -43.56 8.72
CA ASP A 96 -4.82 -44.49 7.62
C ASP A 96 -3.37 -44.36 7.16
N GLU A 97 -2.60 -45.43 7.34
CA GLU A 97 -1.18 -45.57 6.97
C GLU A 97 -1.00 -45.56 5.43
N GLY A 98 -1.48 -44.51 4.77
CA GLY A 98 -1.11 -44.17 3.41
C GLY A 98 0.20 -43.40 3.46
N GLU A 99 1.29 -44.04 3.03
CA GLU A 99 2.62 -43.45 2.84
C GLU A 99 2.51 -41.98 2.39
N LEU A 100 2.74 -41.03 3.31
CA LEU A 100 2.86 -39.61 2.98
C LEU A 100 3.98 -39.50 1.95
N ALA A 101 3.60 -39.27 0.69
CA ALA A 101 4.53 -39.13 -0.41
C ALA A 101 5.47 -37.98 -0.07
N TRP A 102 6.74 -38.29 0.23
CA TRP A 102 7.76 -37.34 0.70
C TRP A 102 8.08 -36.26 -0.35
N ASP A 103 7.50 -36.40 -1.55
CA ASP A 103 7.61 -35.53 -2.71
C ASP A 103 6.29 -34.82 -3.07
N ALA A 104 5.23 -34.97 -2.27
CA ALA A 104 4.02 -34.17 -2.48
C ALA A 104 4.39 -32.68 -2.30
N GLU A 105 4.40 -31.94 -3.41
CA GLU A 105 4.65 -30.50 -3.43
C GLU A 105 3.62 -29.81 -2.54
N GLN A 106 4.00 -29.50 -1.31
CA GLN A 106 3.15 -28.77 -0.39
C GLN A 106 3.01 -27.36 -0.94
N TYR A 107 1.85 -27.08 -1.53
CA TYR A 107 1.56 -25.77 -2.11
C TYR A 107 1.76 -24.70 -1.05
N THR A 108 2.79 -23.88 -1.25
CA THR A 108 3.07 -22.74 -0.39
C THR A 108 2.59 -21.49 -1.12
N PRO A 109 1.66 -20.71 -0.55
CA PRO A 109 1.23 -19.48 -1.20
C PRO A 109 2.42 -18.53 -1.40
N PRO A 110 2.44 -17.75 -2.48
CA PRO A 110 3.51 -16.79 -2.71
C PRO A 110 3.55 -15.76 -1.56
N PRO A 111 4.75 -15.31 -1.15
CA PRO A 111 4.88 -14.31 -0.10
C PRO A 111 4.21 -13.00 -0.53
N LEU A 112 3.62 -12.27 0.41
CA LEU A 112 3.08 -10.94 0.16
C LEU A 112 4.21 -9.98 -0.18
N THR A 113 4.24 -9.47 -1.41
CA THR A 113 5.25 -8.54 -1.91
C THR A 113 4.70 -7.15 -2.20
N VAL A 114 3.40 -7.04 -2.52
CA VAL A 114 2.75 -5.77 -2.87
C VAL A 114 1.55 -5.53 -1.95
N LEU A 115 1.51 -4.38 -1.29
CA LEU A 115 0.36 -3.96 -0.50
C LEU A 115 -0.09 -2.57 -0.94
N ILE A 116 -1.36 -2.46 -1.30
CA ILE A 116 -2.01 -1.20 -1.68
C ILE A 116 -3.15 -0.94 -0.70
N SER A 117 -3.17 0.24 -0.09
CA SER A 117 -4.24 0.72 0.76
C SER A 117 -4.77 2.01 0.19
N LEU A 118 -6.04 2.00 -0.21
CA LEU A 118 -6.72 3.16 -0.76
C LEU A 118 -7.80 3.62 0.22
N ALA A 119 -7.70 4.85 0.72
CA ALA A 119 -8.66 5.43 1.66
C ALA A 119 -8.95 4.56 2.90
N HIS A 120 -8.04 3.64 3.25
CA HIS A 120 -8.18 2.71 4.36
C HIS A 120 -7.05 2.89 5.39
N PRO A 121 -7.35 3.13 6.67
CA PRO A 121 -6.32 3.34 7.69
C PRO A 121 -5.60 2.03 8.03
N LEU A 122 -4.28 1.98 7.82
CA LEU A 122 -3.45 0.82 8.17
C LEU A 122 -2.40 1.08 9.24
N SER A 123 -2.38 2.28 9.85
CA SER A 123 -1.36 2.66 10.84
C SER A 123 -1.27 1.71 12.04
N LYS A 124 -2.41 1.20 12.54
CA LYS A 124 -2.46 0.18 13.61
C LYS A 124 -2.00 -1.20 13.15
N HIS A 125 -2.02 -1.46 11.84
CA HIS A 125 -1.71 -2.77 11.26
C HIS A 125 -0.26 -2.93 10.87
N LEU A 126 0.54 -1.86 10.88
CA LEU A 126 1.97 -1.89 10.55
C LEU A 126 2.79 -2.97 11.26
N PRO A 127 2.55 -3.31 12.55
CA PRO A 127 3.30 -4.40 13.20
C PRO A 127 3.06 -5.78 12.57
N PHE A 128 1.95 -5.97 11.85
CA PHE A 128 1.60 -7.22 11.18
C PHE A 128 2.05 -7.26 9.73
N PHE A 129 2.67 -6.19 9.21
CA PHE A 129 3.10 -6.16 7.82
C PHE A 129 4.22 -7.20 7.60
N PRO A 130 4.08 -8.09 6.61
CA PRO A 130 5.14 -9.01 6.25
C PRO A 130 6.42 -8.27 5.87
N PRO A 131 7.59 -8.70 6.35
CA PRO A 131 8.87 -8.10 5.96
C PRO A 131 9.20 -8.34 4.47
N THR A 132 8.44 -9.20 3.80
CA THR A 132 8.52 -9.51 2.36
C THR A 132 7.94 -8.42 1.46
N ILE A 133 7.24 -7.42 2.01
CA ILE A 133 6.69 -6.31 1.22
C ILE A 133 7.84 -5.52 0.58
N THR A 134 7.78 -5.41 -0.74
CA THR A 134 8.70 -4.63 -1.59
C THR A 134 8.02 -3.40 -2.19
N HIS A 135 6.70 -3.42 -2.37
CA HIS A 135 5.95 -2.30 -2.90
C HIS A 135 4.80 -1.97 -1.94
N LEU A 136 4.78 -0.74 -1.45
CA LEU A 136 3.73 -0.24 -0.59
C LEU A 136 3.10 0.99 -1.20
N ALA A 137 1.78 0.99 -1.34
CA ALA A 137 1.02 2.19 -1.68
C ALA A 137 0.02 2.48 -0.57
N LEU A 138 0.10 3.67 0.01
CA LEU A 138 -0.85 4.19 0.98
C LEU A 138 -1.46 5.43 0.35
N VAL A 139 -2.55 5.29 -0.39
CA VAL A 139 -3.14 6.37 -1.19
C VAL A 139 -4.38 6.89 -0.49
N ALA A 140 -4.41 8.20 -0.23
CA ALA A 140 -5.49 8.83 0.53
C ALA A 140 -5.80 8.13 1.87
N SER A 141 -4.81 7.42 2.43
CA SER A 141 -4.96 6.58 3.61
C SER A 141 -5.07 7.49 4.85
N PRO A 142 -6.22 7.57 5.54
CA PRO A 142 -6.29 8.33 6.77
C PRO A 142 -5.36 7.72 7.84
N LEU A 143 -4.85 8.55 8.75
CA LEU A 143 -4.18 8.06 9.95
C LEU A 143 -5.23 7.65 10.99
N ASP A 144 -4.91 6.62 11.76
CA ASP A 144 -5.64 6.32 12.98
C ASP A 144 -5.58 7.51 13.96
N PRO A 145 -6.62 7.74 14.79
CA PRO A 145 -6.69 8.90 15.70
C PRO A 145 -5.45 9.12 16.59
N ASP A 146 -4.81 8.03 17.02
CA ASP A 146 -3.66 8.06 17.93
C ASP A 146 -2.31 8.00 17.20
N THR A 147 -2.29 8.10 15.87
CA THR A 147 -1.06 8.00 15.08
C THR A 147 -0.69 9.36 14.49
N THR A 148 0.52 9.82 14.80
CA THR A 148 1.10 11.01 14.16
C THR A 148 1.80 10.62 12.85
N PRO A 149 1.94 11.56 11.88
CA PRO A 149 2.72 11.34 10.66
C PRO A 149 4.14 10.82 10.93
N ARG A 150 4.82 11.38 11.94
CA ARG A 150 6.14 10.93 12.39
C ARG A 150 6.12 9.50 12.90
N ALA A 151 5.14 9.13 13.72
CA ALA A 151 5.02 7.77 14.23
C ALA A 151 4.77 6.77 13.09
N MET A 152 3.95 7.15 12.09
CA MET A 152 3.69 6.36 10.89
C MET A 152 4.98 6.10 10.11
N MET A 153 5.72 7.15 9.75
CA MET A 153 6.96 7.05 8.97
C MET A 153 8.06 6.29 9.73
N SER A 154 8.20 6.53 11.03
CA SER A 154 9.15 5.80 11.88
C SER A 154 8.86 4.30 11.89
N LYS A 155 7.59 3.90 12.11
CA LYS A 155 7.18 2.49 12.09
C LYS A 155 7.39 1.84 10.72
N LEU A 156 6.96 2.49 9.65
CA LEU A 156 7.16 1.99 8.27
C LEU A 156 8.64 1.72 8.00
N SER A 157 9.52 2.66 8.36
CA SER A 157 10.96 2.53 8.16
C SER A 157 11.60 1.46 9.06
N GLY A 158 10.97 1.14 10.18
CA GLY A 158 11.40 0.10 11.11
C GLY A 158 11.00 -1.32 10.70
N THR A 159 9.90 -1.48 9.95
CA THR A 159 9.37 -2.80 9.58
C THR A 159 9.77 -3.23 8.16
N LEU A 160 9.75 -2.30 7.19
CA LEU A 160 9.80 -2.64 5.76
C LEU A 160 11.18 -2.42 5.13
N HIS A 161 12.16 -3.24 5.50
CA HIS A 161 13.55 -3.08 5.01
C HIS A 161 13.77 -3.48 3.54
N LEU A 162 12.85 -4.26 2.96
CA LEU A 162 12.91 -4.70 1.56
C LEU A 162 12.18 -3.75 0.60
N LEU A 163 11.65 -2.63 1.09
CA LEU A 163 10.86 -1.71 0.29
C LEU A 163 11.66 -1.12 -0.87
N GLU A 164 11.15 -1.29 -2.09
CA GLU A 164 11.68 -0.81 -3.37
C GLU A 164 10.84 0.33 -3.95
N ALA A 165 9.53 0.37 -3.66
CA ALA A 165 8.64 1.46 -4.06
C ALA A 165 7.69 1.85 -2.92
N LEU A 166 7.50 3.15 -2.72
CA LEU A 166 6.60 3.71 -1.73
C LEU A 166 5.70 4.77 -2.35
N ASP A 167 4.40 4.55 -2.41
CA ASP A 167 3.44 5.56 -2.85
C ASP A 167 2.71 6.14 -1.64
N LEU A 168 2.79 7.45 -1.48
CA LEU A 168 2.18 8.23 -0.40
C LEU A 168 1.22 9.31 -0.95
N SER A 169 0.70 9.11 -2.16
CA SER A 169 -0.14 10.07 -2.85
C SER A 169 -1.47 10.36 -2.12
N CYS A 170 -2.01 11.56 -2.34
CA CYS A 170 -3.30 12.02 -1.83
C CYS A 170 -3.46 11.98 -0.30
N ASN A 171 -2.38 11.82 0.48
CA ASN A 171 -2.47 11.74 1.94
C ASN A 171 -2.54 13.13 2.57
N PRO A 172 -3.66 13.51 3.21
CA PRO A 172 -3.82 14.86 3.79
C PRO A 172 -2.88 15.11 4.98
N TRP A 173 -2.44 14.04 5.63
CA TRP A 173 -1.52 14.09 6.77
C TRP A 173 -0.05 14.34 6.38
N LEU A 174 0.26 14.30 5.07
CA LEU A 174 1.54 14.77 4.51
C LEU A 174 1.51 16.25 4.15
N GLY A 175 0.55 16.99 4.70
CA GLY A 175 0.42 18.41 4.46
C GLY A 175 0.70 19.33 5.64
N GLU A 176 0.98 20.60 5.34
CA GLU A 176 0.80 21.70 6.27
C GLU A 176 -0.59 21.73 6.89
N TYR A 177 -0.57 21.77 8.24
CA TYR A 177 -1.57 22.21 9.19
C TYR A 177 -3.03 22.25 8.70
N SER A 178 -3.82 21.24 9.10
CA SER A 178 -5.18 21.56 9.51
C SER A 178 -5.10 22.45 10.75
N ALA A 179 -5.81 23.58 10.75
CA ALA A 179 -5.80 24.57 11.82
C ALA A 179 -6.10 24.00 13.23
N VAL A 180 -6.68 22.79 13.29
CA VAL A 180 -6.94 22.04 14.52
C VAL A 180 -5.66 21.53 15.21
N PHE A 181 -4.55 21.32 14.48
CA PHE A 181 -3.28 20.83 15.04
C PHE A 181 -2.35 21.91 15.57
N LEU A 182 -2.67 23.20 15.34
CA LEU A 182 -1.83 24.34 15.74
C LEU A 182 -1.78 24.55 17.26
N GLU A 183 -2.76 24.06 18.01
CA GLU A 183 -2.77 24.22 19.47
C GLU A 183 -1.83 23.26 20.22
N ILE A 184 -1.34 22.20 19.55
CA ILE A 184 -0.60 21.11 20.23
C ILE A 184 0.90 21.06 19.85
N TYR A 185 1.30 21.56 18.68
CA TYR A 185 2.68 21.42 18.18
C TYR A 185 3.39 22.77 17.99
N GLU A 186 4.34 23.08 18.87
CA GLU A 186 5.25 24.24 18.79
C GLU A 186 6.35 24.12 17.72
N SER A 187 6.32 23.09 16.86
CA SER A 187 7.35 22.89 15.85
C SER A 187 7.27 23.97 14.77
N LYS A 188 8.37 24.71 14.59
CA LYS A 188 8.56 25.67 13.48
C LYS A 188 8.60 25.00 12.10
N ASN A 189 8.81 23.69 12.06
CA ASN A 189 8.79 22.89 10.85
C ASN A 189 7.48 22.12 10.79
N GLY A 190 6.76 22.17 9.67
CA GLY A 190 5.49 21.46 9.50
C GLY A 190 5.58 19.95 9.79
N PRO A 191 4.46 19.30 10.12
CA PRO A 191 4.42 17.88 10.52
C PRO A 191 5.00 16.94 9.46
N VAL A 192 4.92 17.34 8.19
CA VAL A 192 5.50 16.66 7.02
C VAL A 192 7.01 16.58 7.11
N HIS A 193 7.65 17.72 7.36
CA HIS A 193 9.11 17.80 7.45
C HIS A 193 9.59 16.98 8.66
N GLU A 194 8.89 17.03 9.79
CA GLU A 194 9.22 16.20 10.95
C GLU A 194 9.08 14.70 10.63
N ALA A 195 8.01 14.30 9.92
CA ALA A 195 7.80 12.92 9.53
C ALA A 195 8.87 12.40 8.56
N LEU A 196 9.20 13.17 7.52
CA LEU A 196 10.22 12.79 6.54
C LEU A 196 11.63 12.81 7.16
N THR A 197 11.95 13.80 8.00
CA THR A 197 13.26 13.87 8.67
C THR A 197 13.44 12.84 9.78
N SER A 198 12.35 12.25 10.28
CA SER A 198 12.43 11.17 11.27
C SER A 198 13.00 9.86 10.71
N VAL A 199 13.05 9.70 9.39
CA VAL A 199 13.52 8.50 8.71
C VAL A 199 14.97 8.67 8.28
N ASP A 200 15.84 7.73 8.67
CA ASP A 200 17.17 7.60 8.05
C ASP A 200 17.02 6.86 6.70
N TRP A 201 16.64 7.62 5.66
CA TRP A 201 16.36 7.11 4.31
C TRP A 201 17.50 6.28 3.72
N SER A 202 18.74 6.55 4.11
CA SER A 202 19.92 5.83 3.62
C SER A 202 20.08 4.45 4.26
N LYS A 203 19.75 4.31 5.55
CA LYS A 203 19.96 3.07 6.32
C LYS A 203 18.72 2.20 6.42
N LYS A 204 17.54 2.81 6.57
CA LYS A 204 16.29 2.08 6.83
C LYS A 204 15.69 1.46 5.58
N TRP A 205 15.88 2.12 4.43
CA TRP A 205 15.33 1.71 3.14
C TRP A 205 16.39 1.61 2.03
N PRO A 206 17.46 0.82 2.22
CA PRO A 206 18.59 0.79 1.29
C PRO A 206 18.22 0.35 -0.14
N ARG A 207 17.05 -0.26 -0.33
CA ARG A 207 16.53 -0.75 -1.62
C ARG A 207 15.51 0.18 -2.28
N LEU A 208 15.00 1.20 -1.59
CA LEU A 208 13.94 2.07 -2.11
C LEU A 208 14.45 2.83 -3.34
N ARG A 209 13.74 2.69 -4.47
CA ARG A 209 14.08 3.27 -5.77
C ARG A 209 13.09 4.33 -6.23
N ALA A 210 11.82 4.19 -5.83
CA ALA A 210 10.76 5.11 -6.22
C ALA A 210 9.93 5.55 -5.00
N ILE A 211 9.57 6.83 -4.98
CA ILE A 211 8.59 7.38 -4.06
C ILE A 211 7.64 8.30 -4.81
N ALA A 212 6.34 8.21 -4.54
CA ALA A 212 5.34 9.05 -5.18
C ALA A 212 4.61 9.94 -4.16
N PHE A 213 4.42 11.21 -4.53
CA PHE A 213 3.68 12.22 -3.77
C PHE A 213 2.71 12.96 -4.70
N ILE A 214 1.80 12.24 -5.35
CA ILE A 214 0.83 12.81 -6.29
C ILE A 214 -0.33 13.45 -5.53
N ASN A 215 -0.80 14.62 -5.98
CA ASN A 215 -1.93 15.32 -5.38
C ASN A 215 -1.80 15.50 -3.86
N CYS A 216 -0.59 15.84 -3.41
CA CYS A 216 -0.33 16.23 -2.04
C CYS A 216 -0.25 17.77 -1.99
N PRO A 217 -1.38 18.50 -1.95
CA PRO A 217 -1.42 19.95 -2.17
C PRO A 217 -0.61 20.77 -1.16
N ASN A 218 -0.27 20.14 -0.05
CA ASN A 218 0.35 20.75 1.10
C ASN A 218 1.84 20.37 1.22
N LEU A 219 2.40 19.66 0.23
CA LEU A 219 3.83 19.46 0.03
C LEU A 219 4.35 20.60 -0.88
N SER A 220 4.41 21.82 -0.32
CA SER A 220 4.75 23.05 -1.06
C SER A 220 6.23 23.21 -1.40
N GLU A 221 7.11 22.42 -0.76
CA GLU A 221 8.57 22.51 -0.91
C GLU A 221 9.16 21.21 -1.48
N GLU A 222 8.86 20.91 -2.74
CA GLU A 222 9.37 19.71 -3.45
C GLU A 222 10.89 19.58 -3.35
N ASP A 223 11.63 20.68 -3.53
CA ASP A 223 13.09 20.71 -3.41
C ASP A 223 13.58 20.29 -2.01
N LEU A 224 12.88 20.71 -0.94
CA LEU A 224 13.23 20.34 0.42
C LEU A 224 12.96 18.85 0.68
N VAL A 225 11.89 18.30 0.08
CA VAL A 225 11.53 16.88 0.16
C VAL A 225 12.58 16.04 -0.57
N ILE A 226 12.90 16.40 -1.81
CA ILE A 226 13.96 15.78 -2.61
C ILE A 226 15.28 15.82 -1.83
N HIS A 227 15.64 16.98 -1.28
CA HIS A 227 16.86 17.13 -0.50
C HIS A 227 16.85 16.26 0.75
N THR A 228 15.77 16.28 1.54
CA THR A 228 15.62 15.47 2.76
C THR A 228 15.80 13.98 2.48
N ILE A 229 15.18 13.48 1.41
CA ILE A 229 15.18 12.06 1.04
C ILE A 229 16.53 11.63 0.44
N ASN A 230 17.11 12.45 -0.45
CA ASN A 230 18.29 12.06 -1.22
C ASN A 230 19.63 12.57 -0.66
N SER A 231 19.65 13.53 0.28
CA SER A 231 20.89 14.16 0.80
C SER A 231 21.93 13.19 1.37
N ARG A 232 21.50 12.02 1.84
CA ARG A 232 22.37 10.99 2.43
C ARG A 232 22.49 9.72 1.58
N ARG A 233 22.03 9.76 0.33
CA ARG A 233 22.10 8.63 -0.60
C ARG A 233 23.19 8.84 -1.62
N ASN A 234 23.81 7.74 -2.05
CA ASN A 234 24.66 7.77 -3.23
C ASN A 234 23.77 8.09 -4.44
N TRP A 235 24.25 8.95 -5.33
CA TRP A 235 23.52 9.43 -6.51
C TRP A 235 23.05 8.29 -7.44
N GLU A 236 23.77 7.17 -7.51
CA GLU A 236 23.35 5.94 -8.22
C GLU A 236 22.12 5.23 -7.57
N LYS A 237 21.74 5.65 -6.36
CA LYS A 237 20.59 5.15 -5.58
C LYS A 237 19.60 6.28 -5.26
N SER A 238 19.61 7.36 -6.04
CA SER A 238 18.63 8.43 -5.90
C SER A 238 17.23 7.85 -6.07
N ILE A 239 16.31 8.25 -5.18
CA ILE A 239 14.92 7.86 -5.32
C ILE A 239 14.32 8.70 -6.42
N GLN A 240 13.70 8.07 -7.41
CA GLN A 240 12.81 8.75 -8.33
C GLN A 240 11.62 9.26 -7.52
N ILE A 241 11.44 10.58 -7.51
CA ILE A 241 10.33 11.22 -6.81
C ILE A 241 9.37 11.75 -7.86
N ASP A 242 8.16 11.19 -7.90
CA ASP A 242 7.12 11.65 -8.80
C ASP A 242 6.18 12.59 -8.05
N PHE A 243 6.13 13.85 -8.51
CA PHE A 243 5.14 14.87 -8.14
C PHE A 243 4.18 15.05 -9.31
N ALA A 244 2.89 15.21 -9.03
CA ALA A 244 1.86 15.54 -10.02
C ALA A 244 0.76 16.38 -9.39
#